data_AF-A0A961ALQ1-F1
#
_entry.id   AF-A0A961ALQ1-F1
#
_cell.length_a   1.000
_cell.length_b   1.000
_cell.length_c   1.000
_cell.angle_alpha   90.00
_cell.angle_beta   90.00
_cell.angle_gamma   90.00
#
_symmetry.space_group_name_H-M   'P 1'
#
loop_
_entity.id
_entity.type
_entity.pdbx_description
1 polymer ?
#
loop_
_entity_poly.entity_id
_entity_poly.type
_entity_poly.pdbx_seq_one_letter_code
_entity_poly.pdbx_strand_id
1 'polypeptide(L)'
;LDWINQNPIRTVNLIYEKGQADGTSDIVLDVKEQPAMTLYGGFANTGLELTGENEVSAGFNISNPFATEQSLGYNFNSTIDFDSLTSHTLFYQAFLPWRHTLRLSGAYVLSHAETAQGFLPLNLDGENLQVSADYEVWLPRAQTGWFSRLRHSFFLGIDYKSTNTNFLFGGTEVFDTTGVVFQSRLGYDALLRDDLGFTRLNLGLTYSPGGVFSGNDDASFQALRRGSSADYWYGFAELERGFRLPGDWSFVLRSSGQWTSSRLISTEQILAGGYRTARGYDENLIRGDSGVIASAELMAPKFSILSNERDQWNLFGFYDAAFLQVTHRGEGEPNPNLQSAGLGLNVKLGQTAFARLAYGWVVSFDGVDQALVGSGKLHFGITLRF
;
A
#
# COMPACT_ATOMS: atom_id res chain seq x y z
N LEU A 1 -20.29 9.42 18.19
CA LEU A 1 -19.06 10.20 17.97
C LEU A 1 -18.06 9.45 17.09
N ASP A 2 -17.60 8.26 17.49
CA ASP A 2 -16.58 7.51 16.72
C ASP A 2 -16.94 7.26 15.26
N TRP A 3 -18.17 6.84 14.95
CA TRP A 3 -18.61 6.64 13.56
C TRP A 3 -18.55 7.94 12.74
N ILE A 4 -19.04 9.05 13.30
CA ILE A 4 -19.02 10.37 12.64
C ILE A 4 -17.58 10.82 12.35
N ASN A 5 -16.65 10.47 13.25
CA ASN A 5 -15.21 10.73 13.13
C ASN A 5 -14.44 9.68 12.31
N GLN A 6 -15.10 8.69 11.71
CA GLN A 6 -14.48 7.85 10.69
C GLN A 6 -14.31 8.61 9.38
N ASN A 7 -15.21 9.55 9.10
CA ASN A 7 -15.15 10.34 7.88
C ASN A 7 -14.07 11.44 8.01
N PRO A 8 -12.98 11.40 7.21
CA PRO A 8 -11.88 12.34 7.35
C PRO A 8 -12.25 13.76 6.92
N ILE A 9 -13.41 14.01 6.29
CA ILE A 9 -13.83 15.35 5.88
C ILE A 9 -14.07 16.30 7.05
N ARG A 10 -14.21 15.78 8.28
CA ARG A 10 -14.49 16.59 9.47
C ARG A 10 -13.99 15.91 10.74
N THR A 11 -13.87 16.70 11.80
CA THR A 11 -13.70 16.22 13.17
C THR A 11 -14.85 16.75 14.01
N VAL A 12 -15.48 15.89 14.79
CA VAL A 12 -16.63 16.19 15.63
C VAL A 12 -16.26 15.93 17.09
N ASN A 13 -16.41 16.95 17.92
CA ASN A 13 -16.31 16.87 19.36
C ASN A 13 -17.71 16.90 19.97
N LEU A 14 -17.86 16.27 21.13
CA LEU A 14 -19.12 16.27 21.87
C LEU A 14 -18.94 17.08 23.14
N ILE A 15 -19.76 18.11 23.31
CA ILE A 15 -19.73 19.04 24.44
C ILE A 15 -21.07 18.91 25.16
N TYR A 16 -21.02 18.76 26.48
CA TYR A 16 -22.20 18.75 27.33
C TYR A 16 -22.44 20.14 27.88
N GLU A 17 -23.60 20.70 27.58
CA GLU A 17 -24.04 21.99 28.12
C GLU A 17 -25.25 21.79 29.05
N LYS A 18 -25.51 22.78 29.90
CA LYS A 18 -26.67 22.74 30.80
C LYS A 18 -27.94 22.88 29.95
N GLY A 19 -28.83 21.89 30.05
CA GLY A 19 -30.11 21.93 29.35
C GLY A 19 -31.10 22.94 29.95
N GLN A 20 -32.16 23.24 29.20
CA GLN A 20 -33.15 24.25 29.60
C GLN A 20 -33.97 23.88 30.84
N ALA A 21 -34.20 22.58 31.08
CA ALA A 21 -34.92 22.09 32.24
C ALA A 21 -33.95 21.52 33.29
N ASP A 22 -34.37 21.55 34.56
CA ASP A 22 -33.55 20.98 35.63
C ASP A 22 -33.33 19.47 35.42
N GLY A 23 -32.10 19.01 35.65
CA GLY A 23 -31.70 17.62 35.37
C GLY A 23 -31.52 17.26 33.89
N THR A 24 -31.54 18.22 32.96
CA THR A 24 -31.28 17.98 31.53
C THR A 24 -29.91 18.50 31.08
N SER A 25 -29.34 17.88 30.05
CA SER A 25 -28.10 18.32 29.41
C SER A 25 -28.30 18.38 27.90
N ASP A 26 -27.85 19.48 27.30
CA ASP A 26 -27.83 19.64 25.85
C ASP A 26 -26.52 19.03 25.31
N ILE A 27 -26.64 18.24 24.25
CA ILE A 27 -25.49 17.65 23.56
C ILE A 27 -25.17 18.53 22.36
N VAL A 28 -24.08 19.27 22.45
CA VAL A 28 -23.57 20.11 21.35
C VAL A 28 -22.50 19.34 20.60
N LEU A 29 -22.68 19.23 19.28
CA LEU A 29 -21.69 18.66 18.37
C LEU A 29 -20.88 19.81 17.77
N ASP A 30 -19.66 19.98 18.23
CA ASP A 30 -18.70 20.93 17.66
C ASP A 30 -18.01 20.29 16.44
N VAL A 31 -18.29 20.81 15.26
CA VAL A 31 -17.84 20.25 13.98
C VAL A 31 -16.79 21.15 13.35
N LYS A 32 -15.61 20.58 13.12
CA LYS A 32 -14.52 21.22 12.36
C LYS A 32 -14.34 20.51 11.03
N GLU A 33 -14.74 21.15 9.95
CA GLU A 33 -14.53 20.62 8.59
C GLU A 33 -13.07 20.78 8.14
N GLN A 34 -12.60 19.81 7.36
CA GLN A 34 -11.33 19.88 6.65
C GLN A 34 -11.51 20.71 5.35
N PRO A 35 -10.41 21.20 4.74
CA PRO A 35 -10.49 21.87 3.45
C PRO A 35 -11.28 21.07 2.42
N ALA A 36 -12.21 21.74 1.74
CA ALA A 36 -13.07 21.14 0.71
C ALA A 36 -12.26 20.54 -0.44
N MET A 37 -11.07 21.07 -0.69
CA MET A 37 -10.11 20.53 -1.65
C MET A 37 -8.72 20.57 -1.06
N THR A 38 -7.92 19.54 -1.33
CA THR A 38 -6.50 19.48 -1.00
C THR A 38 -5.74 19.15 -2.27
N LEU A 39 -4.75 19.97 -2.60
CA LEU A 39 -3.81 19.70 -3.69
C LEU A 39 -2.52 19.13 -3.12
N TYR A 40 -1.86 18.26 -3.86
CA TYR A 40 -0.55 17.77 -3.47
C TYR A 40 0.32 17.44 -4.68
N GLY A 41 1.63 17.47 -4.46
CA GLY A 41 2.63 17.03 -5.42
C GLY A 41 3.79 16.38 -4.70
N GLY A 42 4.54 15.54 -5.38
CA GLY A 42 5.63 14.81 -4.75
C GLY A 42 6.67 14.33 -5.74
N PHE A 43 7.78 13.90 -5.16
CA PHE A 43 8.90 13.28 -5.84
C PHE A 43 9.39 12.11 -4.98
N ALA A 44 9.73 10.99 -5.59
CA ALA A 44 10.36 9.87 -4.89
C ALA A 44 11.19 9.03 -5.85
N ASN A 45 12.22 8.36 -5.33
CA ASN A 45 12.99 7.38 -6.09
C ASN A 45 12.48 5.94 -5.86
N THR A 46 11.17 5.75 -5.98
CA THR A 46 10.48 4.47 -5.77
C THR A 46 10.01 3.81 -7.07
N GLY A 47 10.52 4.27 -8.22
CA GLY A 47 10.33 3.62 -9.51
C GLY A 47 11.26 2.42 -9.69
N LEU A 48 11.08 1.71 -10.80
CA LEU A 48 11.84 0.51 -11.13
C LEU A 48 13.10 0.84 -11.94
N GLU A 49 14.15 0.03 -11.82
CA GLU A 49 15.36 0.22 -12.63
C GLU A 49 15.03 0.17 -14.14
N LEU A 50 14.13 -0.73 -14.53
CA LEU A 50 13.75 -0.93 -15.93
C LEU A 50 12.97 0.24 -16.54
N THR A 51 12.10 0.89 -15.76
CA THR A 51 11.20 1.95 -16.26
C THR A 51 11.58 3.33 -15.71
N GLY A 52 12.68 3.46 -14.97
CA GLY A 52 13.12 4.70 -14.34
C GLY A 52 12.80 4.78 -12.84
N GLU A 53 13.83 5.00 -12.04
CA GLU A 53 13.72 5.01 -10.57
C GLU A 53 13.05 6.25 -10.00
N ASN A 54 13.16 7.38 -10.69
CA ASN A 54 12.73 8.67 -10.18
C ASN A 54 11.36 9.05 -10.71
N GLU A 55 10.40 9.21 -9.79
CA GLU A 55 9.01 9.48 -10.10
C GLU A 55 8.55 10.81 -9.51
N VAL A 56 7.71 11.49 -10.26
CA VAL A 56 6.96 12.68 -9.86
C VAL A 56 5.49 12.34 -9.75
N SER A 57 4.82 12.94 -8.77
CA SER A 57 3.38 12.79 -8.59
C SER A 57 2.68 14.12 -8.39
N ALA A 58 1.44 14.20 -8.83
CA ALA A 58 0.56 15.33 -8.60
C ALA A 58 -0.88 14.85 -8.48
N GLY A 59 -1.64 15.42 -7.56
CA GLY A 59 -3.01 14.98 -7.35
C GLY A 59 -3.84 15.93 -6.52
N PHE A 60 -5.11 15.56 -6.37
CA PHE A 60 -6.06 16.30 -5.58
C PHE A 60 -7.03 15.38 -4.86
N ASN A 61 -7.58 15.86 -3.74
CA ASN A 61 -8.72 15.27 -3.06
C ASN A 61 -9.79 16.33 -2.87
N ILE A 62 -11.02 16.01 -3.23
CA ILE A 62 -12.22 16.82 -3.00
C ILE A 62 -13.04 16.14 -1.91
N SER A 63 -13.24 16.87 -0.82
CA SER A 63 -14.04 16.48 0.33
C SER A 63 -15.49 16.93 0.13
N ASN A 64 -16.42 16.00 0.30
CA ASN A 64 -17.87 16.24 0.30
C ASN A 64 -18.45 16.94 -0.96
N PRO A 65 -18.08 16.53 -2.20
CA PRO A 65 -18.48 17.23 -3.43
C PRO A 65 -20.00 17.30 -3.65
N PHE A 66 -20.75 16.39 -3.03
CA PHE A 66 -22.21 16.27 -3.20
C PHE A 66 -22.99 16.49 -1.91
N ALA A 67 -22.37 17.05 -0.86
CA ALA A 67 -22.98 17.22 0.47
C ALA A 67 -23.56 15.94 1.09
N THR A 68 -23.00 14.77 0.74
CA THR A 68 -23.48 13.44 1.13
C THR A 68 -22.36 12.57 1.73
N GLU A 69 -21.35 13.21 2.33
CA GLU A 69 -20.27 12.52 3.06
C GLU A 69 -19.36 11.66 2.17
N GLN A 70 -19.14 12.12 0.94
CA GLN A 70 -18.32 11.43 -0.06
C GLN A 70 -16.98 12.14 -0.24
N SER A 71 -15.99 11.46 -0.81
CA SER A 71 -14.74 12.06 -1.24
C SER A 71 -14.31 11.49 -2.58
N LEU A 72 -13.73 12.35 -3.42
CA LEU A 72 -13.16 12.00 -4.71
C LEU A 72 -11.69 12.40 -4.74
N GLY A 73 -10.82 11.52 -5.20
CA GLY A 73 -9.40 11.77 -5.34
C GLY A 73 -8.90 11.40 -6.73
N TYR A 74 -7.91 12.12 -7.21
CA TYR A 74 -7.17 11.80 -8.43
C TYR A 74 -5.68 11.94 -8.18
N ASN A 75 -4.90 10.98 -8.67
CA ASN A 75 -3.45 10.95 -8.58
C ASN A 75 -2.84 10.65 -9.95
N PHE A 76 -1.96 11.53 -10.39
CA PHE A 76 -1.07 11.31 -11.52
C PHE A 76 0.32 10.95 -10.98
N ASN A 77 0.94 9.91 -11.53
CA ASN A 77 2.32 9.52 -11.24
C ASN A 77 3.05 9.27 -12.55
N SER A 78 4.31 9.68 -12.63
CA SER A 78 5.10 9.52 -13.84
C SER A 78 6.59 9.48 -13.52
N THR A 79 7.37 8.84 -14.38
CA THR A 79 8.82 9.06 -14.42
C THR A 79 9.15 10.50 -14.80
N ILE A 80 10.35 10.98 -14.45
CA ILE A 80 10.78 12.37 -14.76
C ILE A 80 10.73 12.66 -16.28
N ASP A 81 10.98 11.66 -17.11
CA ASP A 81 10.97 11.80 -18.58
C ASP A 81 9.55 11.87 -19.18
N PHE A 82 8.52 11.52 -18.40
CA PHE A 82 7.12 11.40 -18.83
C PHE A 82 6.86 10.43 -19.98
N ASP A 83 7.76 9.46 -20.18
CA ASP A 83 7.69 8.51 -21.28
C ASP A 83 7.77 7.06 -20.77
N SER A 84 8.72 6.79 -19.86
CA SER A 84 8.99 5.43 -19.37
C SER A 84 7.87 4.85 -18.51
N LEU A 85 7.19 5.67 -17.71
CA LEU A 85 6.00 5.25 -16.97
C LEU A 85 5.06 6.42 -16.75
N THR A 86 3.78 6.21 -17.03
CA THR A 86 2.69 7.15 -16.71
C THR A 86 1.52 6.40 -16.09
N SER A 87 1.04 6.88 -14.95
CA SER A 87 -0.07 6.29 -14.20
C SER A 87 -1.12 7.33 -13.82
N HIS A 88 -2.38 6.97 -14.06
CA HIS A 88 -3.56 7.72 -13.65
C HIS A 88 -4.35 6.89 -12.66
N THR A 89 -4.65 7.45 -11.49
CA THR A 89 -5.46 6.77 -10.47
C THR A 89 -6.61 7.65 -10.01
N LEU A 90 -7.81 7.09 -9.99
CA LEU A 90 -9.02 7.70 -9.46
C LEU A 90 -9.47 6.92 -8.22
N PHE A 91 -9.87 7.64 -7.18
CA PHE A 91 -10.40 7.09 -5.94
C PHE A 91 -11.72 7.75 -5.60
N TYR A 92 -12.71 6.97 -5.21
CA TYR A 92 -13.99 7.45 -4.72
C TYR A 92 -14.34 6.71 -3.43
N GLN A 93 -14.84 7.44 -2.44
CA GLN A 93 -15.28 6.88 -1.17
C GLN A 93 -16.59 7.51 -0.73
N ALA A 94 -17.52 6.69 -0.27
CA ALA A 94 -18.80 7.12 0.28
C ALA A 94 -19.05 6.49 1.65
N PHE A 95 -19.37 7.33 2.63
CA PHE A 95 -19.91 6.90 3.92
C PHE A 95 -21.43 6.81 3.82
N LEU A 96 -21.96 5.59 3.87
CA LEU A 96 -23.36 5.31 3.59
C LEU A 96 -24.25 5.59 4.82
N PRO A 97 -25.54 5.96 4.65
CA PRO A 97 -26.43 6.31 5.76
C PRO A 97 -26.59 5.22 6.83
N TRP A 98 -26.39 3.95 6.46
CA TRP A 98 -26.45 2.79 7.36
C TRP A 98 -25.09 2.41 7.97
N ARG A 99 -24.12 3.33 7.97
CA ARG A 99 -22.80 3.20 8.62
C ARG A 99 -21.82 2.22 7.99
N HIS A 100 -21.99 1.98 6.69
CA HIS A 100 -21.03 1.20 5.90
C HIS A 100 -20.21 2.15 5.02
N THR A 101 -19.13 1.64 4.44
CA THR A 101 -18.29 2.41 3.52
C THR A 101 -18.21 1.71 2.18
N LEU A 102 -18.43 2.46 1.10
CA LEU A 102 -18.14 2.01 -0.25
C LEU A 102 -16.88 2.72 -0.72
N ARG A 103 -15.91 1.97 -1.26
CA ARG A 103 -14.72 2.50 -1.94
C ARG A 103 -14.69 1.96 -3.36
N LEU A 104 -14.40 2.84 -4.31
CA LEU A 104 -14.13 2.49 -5.69
C LEU A 104 -12.77 3.08 -6.06
N SER A 105 -11.97 2.32 -6.79
CA SER A 105 -10.71 2.81 -7.33
C SER A 105 -10.47 2.29 -8.73
N GLY A 106 -9.84 3.11 -9.56
CA GLY A 106 -9.40 2.74 -10.90
C GLY A 106 -7.98 3.24 -11.14
N ALA A 107 -7.11 2.40 -11.67
CA ALA A 107 -5.75 2.75 -12.05
C ALA A 107 -5.49 2.34 -13.50
N TYR A 108 -4.90 3.23 -14.29
CA TYR A 108 -4.44 2.95 -15.64
C TYR A 108 -2.97 3.35 -15.75
N VAL A 109 -2.12 2.40 -16.13
CA VAL A 109 -0.68 2.57 -16.21
C VAL A 109 -0.19 2.19 -17.59
N LEU A 110 0.54 3.10 -18.20
CA LEU A 110 1.34 2.91 -19.40
C LEU A 110 2.80 2.81 -18.98
N SER A 111 3.53 1.85 -19.54
CA SER A 111 4.95 1.66 -19.28
C SER A 111 5.68 1.40 -20.57
N HIS A 112 6.86 1.98 -20.70
CA HIS A 112 7.79 1.80 -21.79
C HIS A 112 9.14 1.36 -21.23
N ALA A 113 9.76 0.36 -21.85
CA ALA A 113 11.10 -0.09 -21.50
C ALA A 113 11.94 -0.34 -22.75
N GLU A 114 13.16 0.16 -22.73
CA GLU A 114 14.18 -0.17 -23.73
C GLU A 114 15.08 -1.27 -23.16
N THR A 115 15.08 -2.43 -23.80
CA THR A 115 15.98 -3.54 -23.44
C THR A 115 16.88 -3.91 -24.61
N ALA A 116 18.08 -4.42 -24.33
CA ALA A 116 18.96 -4.97 -25.34
C ALA A 116 18.93 -6.50 -25.30
N GLN A 117 18.32 -7.13 -26.30
CA GLN A 117 18.58 -8.56 -26.56
C GLN A 117 19.66 -8.70 -27.63
N GLY A 118 20.89 -8.97 -27.21
CA GLY A 118 22.04 -9.06 -28.10
C GLY A 118 22.54 -7.68 -28.52
N PHE A 119 22.51 -7.38 -29.83
CA PHE A 119 23.05 -6.13 -30.40
C PHE A 119 21.97 -5.15 -30.90
N LEU A 120 20.68 -5.46 -30.72
CA LEU A 120 19.59 -4.60 -31.18
C LEU A 120 18.80 -4.08 -29.96
N PRO A 121 18.53 -2.75 -29.89
CA PRO A 121 17.57 -2.22 -28.93
C PRO A 121 16.17 -2.74 -29.29
N LEU A 122 15.45 -3.21 -28.28
CA LEU A 122 14.05 -3.61 -28.34
C LEU A 122 13.25 -2.65 -27.47
N ASN A 123 12.26 -2.02 -28.10
CA ASN A 123 11.29 -1.16 -27.44
C ASN A 123 10.09 -2.02 -27.06
N LEU A 124 9.69 -1.93 -25.80
CA LEU A 124 8.63 -2.74 -25.25
C LEU A 124 7.60 -1.84 -24.55
N ASP A 125 6.36 -1.92 -24.99
CA ASP A 125 5.24 -1.16 -24.46
C ASP A 125 4.31 -2.06 -23.64
N GLY A 126 3.86 -1.55 -22.51
CA GLY A 126 3.03 -2.25 -21.56
C GLY A 126 1.83 -1.41 -21.10
N GLU A 127 0.69 -2.07 -20.96
CA GLU A 127 -0.56 -1.48 -20.49
C GLU A 127 -1.10 -2.28 -19.31
N ASN A 128 -1.47 -1.56 -18.24
CA ASN A 128 -2.07 -2.16 -17.05
C ASN A 128 -3.31 -1.36 -16.66
N LEU A 129 -4.44 -2.05 -16.50
CA LEU A 129 -5.70 -1.49 -15.98
C LEU A 129 -6.10 -2.25 -14.73
N GLN A 130 -6.47 -1.55 -13.67
CA GLN A 130 -7.08 -2.12 -12.47
C GLN A 130 -8.32 -1.33 -12.09
N VAL A 131 -9.40 -2.04 -11.77
CA VAL A 131 -10.63 -1.48 -11.20
C VAL A 131 -11.01 -2.32 -9.99
N SER A 132 -11.25 -1.66 -8.87
CA SER A 132 -11.59 -2.31 -7.60
C SER A 132 -12.80 -1.65 -6.95
N ALA A 133 -13.65 -2.45 -6.33
CA ALA A 133 -14.76 -2.00 -5.51
C ALA A 133 -14.75 -2.74 -4.17
N ASP A 134 -14.68 -2.00 -3.07
CA ASP A 134 -14.70 -2.55 -1.71
C ASP A 134 -15.92 -2.04 -0.94
N TYR A 135 -16.66 -2.95 -0.35
CA TYR A 135 -17.77 -2.67 0.55
C TYR A 135 -17.42 -3.10 1.97
N GLU A 136 -17.36 -2.14 2.89
CA GLU A 136 -16.92 -2.34 4.26
C GLU A 136 -18.08 -2.18 5.26
N VAL A 137 -18.22 -3.17 6.13
CA VAL A 137 -19.21 -3.27 7.19
C VAL A 137 -18.51 -3.10 8.54
N TRP A 138 -18.68 -1.92 9.15
CA TRP A 138 -18.16 -1.64 10.49
C TRP A 138 -18.98 -2.35 11.56
N LEU A 139 -18.28 -3.09 12.43
CA LEU A 139 -18.93 -3.84 13.50
C LEU A 139 -19.05 -3.00 14.79
N PRO A 140 -20.10 -3.24 15.59
CA PRO A 140 -20.26 -2.58 16.89
C PRO A 140 -19.10 -2.94 17.82
N ARG A 141 -18.60 -1.93 18.54
CA ARG A 141 -17.59 -2.15 19.58
C ARG A 141 -18.21 -2.80 20.80
N ALA A 142 -17.42 -3.63 21.48
CA ALA A 142 -17.75 -4.08 22.83
C ALA A 142 -17.87 -2.86 23.77
N GLN A 143 -18.86 -2.86 24.65
CA GLN A 143 -19.08 -1.75 25.58
C GLN A 143 -18.15 -1.83 26.80
N THR A 144 -17.68 -3.02 27.15
CA THR A 144 -16.88 -3.30 28.34
C THR A 144 -15.78 -4.32 28.04
N GLY A 145 -14.79 -4.39 28.93
CA GLY A 145 -13.68 -5.35 28.84
C GLY A 145 -12.58 -4.96 27.85
N TRP A 146 -11.69 -5.92 27.60
CA TRP A 146 -10.47 -5.75 26.80
C TRP A 146 -10.75 -5.27 25.37
N PHE A 147 -11.86 -5.72 24.77
CA PHE A 147 -12.23 -5.41 23.39
C PHE A 147 -12.97 -4.07 23.22
N SER A 148 -13.16 -3.29 24.29
CA SER A 148 -13.83 -1.98 24.21
C SER A 148 -13.09 -0.95 23.34
N ARG A 149 -11.77 -1.13 23.19
CA ARG A 149 -10.90 -0.29 22.35
C ARG A 149 -10.68 -0.87 20.95
N LEU A 150 -11.26 -2.04 20.65
CA LEU A 150 -11.19 -2.67 19.33
C LEU A 150 -12.10 -1.91 18.36
N ARG A 151 -11.56 -1.47 17.23
CA ARG A 151 -12.31 -1.06 16.05
C ARG A 151 -12.13 -2.14 15.00
N HIS A 152 -13.21 -2.60 14.38
CA HIS A 152 -13.13 -3.69 13.42
C HIS A 152 -14.26 -3.66 12.41
N SER A 153 -14.01 -4.29 11.26
CA SER A 153 -14.91 -4.35 10.12
C SER A 153 -14.66 -5.61 9.31
N PHE A 154 -15.69 -6.04 8.57
CA PHE A 154 -15.52 -6.96 7.45
C PHE A 154 -15.56 -6.17 6.15
N PHE A 155 -14.81 -6.60 5.14
CA PHE A 155 -14.94 -6.05 3.79
C PHE A 155 -15.11 -7.15 2.75
N LEU A 156 -15.88 -6.82 1.73
CA LEU A 156 -16.02 -7.59 0.50
C LEU A 156 -15.51 -6.73 -0.66
N GLY A 157 -14.51 -7.23 -1.38
CA GLY A 157 -13.88 -6.60 -2.53
C GLY A 157 -14.14 -7.37 -3.82
N ILE A 158 -14.22 -6.67 -4.93
CA ILE A 158 -14.17 -7.24 -6.29
C ILE A 158 -13.10 -6.47 -7.06
N ASP A 159 -12.22 -7.20 -7.75
CA ASP A 159 -11.18 -6.62 -8.59
C ASP A 159 -11.26 -7.15 -10.01
N TYR A 160 -11.07 -6.24 -10.96
CA TYR A 160 -10.77 -6.52 -12.35
C TYR A 160 -9.38 -5.96 -12.65
N LYS A 161 -8.48 -6.80 -13.17
CA LYS A 161 -7.15 -6.36 -13.63
C LYS A 161 -6.91 -6.87 -15.04
N SER A 162 -6.27 -6.07 -15.87
CA SER A 162 -5.85 -6.44 -17.22
C SER A 162 -4.41 -6.00 -17.41
N THR A 163 -3.57 -6.90 -17.92
CA THR A 163 -2.16 -6.61 -18.20
C THR A 163 -1.65 -7.38 -19.41
N ASN A 164 -0.73 -6.80 -20.15
CA ASN A 164 0.00 -7.46 -21.24
C ASN A 164 1.53 -7.49 -20.97
N THR A 165 1.99 -7.14 -19.77
CA THR A 165 3.41 -7.03 -19.43
C THR A 165 3.66 -7.45 -18.00
N ASN A 166 4.92 -7.73 -17.65
CA ASN A 166 5.33 -7.93 -16.26
C ASN A 166 6.31 -6.85 -15.72
N PHE A 167 6.48 -5.72 -16.42
CA PHE A 167 7.42 -4.66 -16.00
C PHE A 167 7.18 -4.14 -14.60
N LEU A 168 5.93 -3.80 -14.26
CA LEU A 168 5.56 -3.31 -12.93
C LEU A 168 5.84 -4.32 -11.80
N PHE A 169 6.15 -5.57 -12.14
CA PHE A 169 6.31 -6.69 -11.23
C PHE A 169 7.76 -7.25 -11.27
N GLY A 170 8.72 -6.42 -11.67
CA GLY A 170 10.15 -6.76 -11.72
C GLY A 170 10.51 -7.76 -12.82
N GLY A 171 9.67 -7.89 -13.85
CA GLY A 171 9.95 -8.69 -15.03
C GLY A 171 10.39 -7.84 -16.23
N THR A 172 10.74 -8.49 -17.34
CA THR A 172 11.26 -7.86 -18.56
C THR A 172 10.52 -8.36 -19.82
N GLU A 173 9.29 -8.84 -19.68
CA GLU A 173 8.52 -9.46 -20.77
C GLU A 173 7.27 -8.65 -21.09
N VAL A 174 7.03 -8.49 -22.39
CA VAL A 174 5.72 -8.12 -22.95
C VAL A 174 5.15 -9.36 -23.60
N PHE A 175 3.89 -9.64 -23.33
CA PHE A 175 3.21 -10.84 -23.75
C PHE A 175 2.33 -10.55 -24.98
N ASP A 176 2.31 -11.48 -25.93
CA ASP A 176 1.39 -11.45 -27.07
C ASP A 176 -0.08 -11.65 -26.65
N THR A 177 -0.29 -12.03 -25.38
CA THR A 177 -1.61 -12.31 -24.79
C THR A 177 -1.85 -11.38 -23.60
N THR A 178 -3.01 -10.74 -23.57
CA THR A 178 -3.46 -9.97 -22.40
C THR A 178 -4.05 -10.89 -21.35
N GLY A 179 -3.47 -10.88 -20.16
CA GLY A 179 -4.01 -11.53 -18.97
C GLY A 179 -5.09 -10.70 -18.30
N VAL A 180 -6.21 -11.32 -17.99
CA VAL A 180 -7.29 -10.70 -17.20
C VAL A 180 -7.50 -11.45 -15.90
N VAL A 181 -7.44 -10.73 -14.78
CA VAL A 181 -7.82 -11.23 -13.46
C VAL A 181 -9.19 -10.69 -13.12
N PHE A 182 -10.12 -11.59 -12.79
CA PHE A 182 -11.33 -11.22 -12.08
C PHE A 182 -11.41 -12.01 -10.79
N GLN A 183 -11.48 -11.31 -9.66
CA GLN A 183 -11.43 -11.95 -8.35
C GLN A 183 -12.29 -11.25 -7.31
N SER A 184 -12.62 -12.00 -6.27
CA SER A 184 -13.33 -11.51 -5.09
C SER A 184 -12.42 -11.64 -3.86
N ARG A 185 -12.54 -10.67 -2.94
CA ARG A 185 -11.79 -10.62 -1.69
C ARG A 185 -12.76 -10.55 -0.53
N LEU A 186 -12.59 -11.41 0.46
CA LEU A 186 -13.25 -11.29 1.76
C LEU A 186 -12.19 -11.05 2.81
N GLY A 187 -12.38 -10.06 3.67
CA GLY A 187 -11.41 -9.83 4.74
C GLY A 187 -11.99 -9.17 5.98
N TYR A 188 -11.13 -9.08 6.98
CA TYR A 188 -11.40 -8.53 8.29
C TYR A 188 -10.29 -7.57 8.69
N ASP A 189 -10.69 -6.35 9.03
CA ASP A 189 -9.83 -5.29 9.52
C ASP A 189 -10.04 -5.08 11.02
N ALA A 190 -8.95 -4.89 11.74
CA ALA A 190 -8.98 -4.62 13.17
C ALA A 190 -7.88 -3.64 13.59
N LEU A 191 -8.25 -2.71 14.47
CA LEU A 191 -7.36 -1.81 15.18
C LEU A 191 -7.67 -1.87 16.67
N LEU A 192 -6.74 -2.41 17.45
CA LEU A 192 -6.77 -2.41 18.91
C LEU A 192 -5.79 -1.37 19.44
N ARG A 193 -6.26 -0.47 20.31
CA ARG A 193 -5.40 0.44 21.06
C ARG A 193 -5.28 -0.01 22.50
N ASP A 194 -4.07 -0.04 23.03
CA ASP A 194 -3.78 -0.38 24.41
C ASP A 194 -2.78 0.60 25.01
N ASP A 195 -2.43 0.39 26.27
CA ASP A 195 -1.58 1.33 27.01
C ASP A 195 -0.13 1.30 26.50
N LEU A 196 0.31 0.18 25.92
CA LEU A 196 1.63 0.02 25.30
C LEU A 196 1.68 0.54 23.86
N GLY A 197 0.54 0.79 23.21
CA GLY A 197 0.49 1.36 21.88
C GLY A 197 -0.72 0.91 21.07
N PHE A 198 -0.49 0.23 19.94
CA PHE A 198 -1.58 -0.22 19.07
C PHE A 198 -1.21 -1.45 18.25
N THR A 199 -2.22 -2.24 17.90
CA THR A 199 -2.12 -3.37 16.97
C THR A 199 -3.12 -3.15 15.83
N ARG A 200 -2.65 -3.19 14.58
CA ARG A 200 -3.49 -3.30 13.39
C ARG A 200 -3.35 -4.68 12.80
N LEU A 201 -4.46 -5.27 12.41
CA LEU A 201 -4.54 -6.56 11.76
C LEU A 201 -5.44 -6.40 10.54
N ASN A 202 -4.99 -6.85 9.38
CA ASN A 202 -5.79 -7.03 8.20
C ASN A 202 -5.58 -8.48 7.75
N LEU A 203 -6.66 -9.21 7.50
CA LEU A 203 -6.60 -10.60 7.07
C LEU A 203 -7.67 -10.86 6.03
N GLY A 204 -7.39 -11.72 5.06
CA GLY A 204 -8.37 -12.02 4.05
C GLY A 204 -8.06 -13.22 3.18
N LEU A 205 -9.04 -13.51 2.34
CA LEU A 205 -9.01 -14.56 1.34
C LEU A 205 -9.40 -13.94 0.00
N THR A 206 -8.61 -14.22 -1.02
CA THR A 206 -8.89 -13.89 -2.40
C THR A 206 -9.22 -15.17 -3.16
N TYR A 207 -10.23 -15.10 -4.03
CA TYR A 207 -10.61 -16.19 -4.93
C TYR A 207 -10.90 -15.64 -6.33
N SER A 208 -10.25 -16.23 -7.34
CA SER A 208 -10.56 -16.03 -8.75
C SER A 208 -11.15 -17.33 -9.30
N PRO A 209 -12.36 -17.31 -9.87
CA PRO A 209 -12.98 -18.52 -10.43
C PRO A 209 -12.47 -18.88 -11.83
N GLY A 210 -11.76 -17.97 -12.52
CA GLY A 210 -11.52 -18.06 -13.95
C GLY A 210 -12.79 -18.02 -14.81
N GLY A 211 -12.62 -17.89 -16.12
CA GLY A 211 -13.65 -18.01 -17.15
C GLY A 211 -14.71 -16.90 -17.19
N VAL A 212 -14.55 -15.81 -16.43
CA VAL A 212 -15.60 -14.75 -16.35
C VAL A 212 -15.51 -13.76 -17.51
N PHE A 213 -14.29 -13.42 -17.92
CA PHE A 213 -14.00 -12.50 -19.02
C PHE A 213 -13.03 -13.14 -20.02
N SER A 214 -12.97 -12.59 -21.23
CA SER A 214 -11.92 -12.96 -22.20
C SER A 214 -10.54 -12.67 -21.61
N GLY A 215 -9.59 -13.60 -21.71
CA GLY A 215 -8.25 -13.47 -21.13
C GLY A 215 -8.16 -13.87 -19.66
N ASN A 216 -9.28 -14.23 -19.03
CA ASN A 216 -9.32 -14.79 -17.67
C ASN A 216 -9.45 -16.32 -17.73
N ASP A 217 -8.61 -16.99 -18.51
CA ASP A 217 -8.64 -18.44 -18.67
C ASP A 217 -7.24 -19.06 -18.54
N ASP A 218 -7.19 -20.39 -18.36
CA ASP A 218 -5.95 -21.12 -18.18
C ASP A 218 -4.99 -20.99 -19.36
N ALA A 219 -5.49 -20.84 -20.60
CA ALA A 219 -4.62 -20.72 -21.76
C ALA A 219 -3.89 -19.37 -21.74
N SER A 220 -4.61 -18.28 -21.47
CA SER A 220 -4.01 -16.96 -21.27
C SER A 220 -3.05 -16.95 -20.09
N PHE A 221 -3.42 -17.53 -18.95
CA PHE A 221 -2.55 -17.57 -17.76
C PHE A 221 -1.27 -18.37 -18.01
N GLN A 222 -1.38 -19.53 -18.67
CA GLN A 222 -0.22 -20.33 -19.04
C GLN A 222 0.72 -19.62 -20.03
N ALA A 223 0.20 -18.73 -20.88
CA ALA A 223 1.01 -17.90 -21.77
C ALA A 223 1.82 -16.84 -21.01
N LEU A 224 1.25 -16.25 -19.95
CA LEU A 224 1.93 -15.27 -19.08
C LEU A 224 2.94 -15.94 -18.14
N ARG A 225 2.53 -17.07 -17.54
CA ARG A 225 3.38 -17.86 -16.66
C ARG A 225 2.97 -19.32 -16.72
N ARG A 226 3.83 -20.13 -17.32
CA ARG A 226 3.62 -21.58 -17.45
C ARG A 226 3.26 -22.22 -16.12
N GLY A 227 2.23 -23.06 -16.13
CA GLY A 227 1.73 -23.81 -14.97
C GLY A 227 0.85 -23.00 -14.01
N SER A 228 0.53 -21.74 -14.34
CA SER A 228 -0.52 -20.99 -13.64
C SER A 228 -1.91 -21.38 -14.15
N SER A 229 -2.93 -21.15 -13.31
CA SER A 229 -4.34 -21.35 -13.63
C SER A 229 -5.13 -20.09 -13.28
N ALA A 230 -6.19 -19.82 -14.04
CA ALA A 230 -7.11 -18.73 -13.78
C ALA A 230 -8.05 -19.01 -12.59
N ASP A 231 -8.20 -20.28 -12.18
CA ASP A 231 -8.84 -20.66 -10.92
C ASP A 231 -7.78 -20.79 -9.83
N TYR A 232 -7.83 -19.87 -8.87
CA TYR A 232 -6.91 -19.88 -7.74
C TYR A 232 -7.52 -19.18 -6.53
N TRP A 233 -6.88 -19.43 -5.40
CA TRP A 233 -7.10 -18.66 -4.19
C TRP A 233 -5.78 -18.34 -3.51
N TYR A 234 -5.77 -17.28 -2.72
CA TYR A 234 -4.69 -17.02 -1.79
C TYR A 234 -5.22 -16.36 -0.52
N GLY A 235 -4.64 -16.72 0.62
CA GLY A 235 -4.85 -16.02 1.88
C GLY A 235 -3.79 -14.94 2.06
N PHE A 236 -4.17 -13.81 2.63
CA PHE A 236 -3.22 -12.76 3.01
C PHE A 236 -3.45 -12.30 4.45
N ALA A 237 -2.38 -11.81 5.06
CA ALA A 237 -2.41 -11.23 6.39
C ALA A 237 -1.38 -10.10 6.52
N GLU A 238 -1.77 -9.02 7.17
CA GLU A 238 -0.91 -7.90 7.55
C GLU A 238 -1.08 -7.61 9.04
N LEU A 239 0.04 -7.43 9.73
CA LEU A 239 0.13 -7.12 11.15
C LEU A 239 1.06 -5.91 11.35
N GLU A 240 0.56 -4.86 11.98
CA GLU A 240 1.38 -3.75 12.46
C GLU A 240 1.20 -3.63 13.98
N ARG A 241 2.31 -3.72 14.72
CA ARG A 241 2.34 -3.50 16.16
C ARG A 241 3.26 -2.34 16.48
N GLY A 242 2.67 -1.26 17.00
CA GLY A 242 3.40 -0.11 17.52
C GLY A 242 3.49 -0.16 19.04
N PHE A 243 4.69 0.03 19.57
CA PHE A 243 4.99 0.15 20.99
C PHE A 243 5.47 1.56 21.32
N ARG A 244 4.96 2.14 22.39
CA ARG A 244 5.50 3.32 23.05
C ARG A 244 6.54 2.85 24.06
N LEU A 245 7.76 3.35 23.92
CA LEU A 245 8.86 3.03 24.81
C LEU A 245 9.17 4.24 25.71
N PRO A 246 9.91 4.05 26.83
CA PRO A 246 10.32 5.15 27.69
C PRO A 246 11.09 6.25 26.95
N GLY A 247 10.93 7.49 27.39
CA GLY A 247 11.63 8.64 26.82
C GLY A 247 11.21 9.01 25.40
N ASP A 248 9.92 8.83 25.07
CA ASP A 248 9.30 9.13 23.76
C ASP A 248 9.85 8.34 22.56
N TRP A 249 10.61 7.27 22.81
CA TRP A 249 10.96 6.31 21.79
C TRP A 249 9.73 5.51 21.35
N SER A 250 9.75 5.00 20.12
CA SER A 250 8.75 4.05 19.66
C SER A 250 9.37 2.92 18.88
N PHE A 251 8.77 1.74 18.98
CA PHE A 251 9.19 0.56 18.23
C PHE A 251 8.00 0.06 17.42
N VAL A 252 8.21 -0.18 16.12
CA VAL A 252 7.17 -0.63 15.22
C VAL A 252 7.60 -1.92 14.55
N LEU A 253 6.77 -2.94 14.69
CA LEU A 253 6.87 -4.18 13.93
C LEU A 253 5.80 -4.15 12.84
N ARG A 254 6.20 -4.45 11.60
CA ARG A 254 5.28 -4.68 10.48
C ARG A 254 5.55 -6.05 9.90
N SER A 255 4.51 -6.77 9.53
CA SER A 255 4.62 -7.99 8.75
C SER A 255 3.45 -8.09 7.79
N SER A 256 3.71 -8.49 6.56
CA SER A 256 2.71 -8.87 5.58
C SER A 256 3.06 -10.24 5.02
N GLY A 257 2.05 -11.01 4.64
CA GLY A 257 2.29 -12.32 4.06
C GLY A 257 1.14 -12.76 3.17
N GLN A 258 1.47 -13.63 2.23
CA GLN A 258 0.55 -14.26 1.31
C GLN A 258 0.83 -15.76 1.29
N TRP A 259 -0.22 -16.56 1.19
CA TRP A 259 -0.12 -18.01 1.07
C TRP A 259 -1.08 -18.55 0.02
N THR A 260 -0.58 -19.44 -0.84
CA THR A 260 -1.36 -20.14 -1.85
C THR A 260 -0.73 -21.49 -2.18
N SER A 261 -1.56 -22.44 -2.60
CA SER A 261 -1.12 -23.68 -3.25
C SER A 261 -1.08 -23.59 -4.77
N SER A 262 -1.46 -22.44 -5.35
CA SER A 262 -1.49 -22.20 -6.78
C SER A 262 -0.24 -21.44 -7.23
N ARG A 263 0.10 -21.61 -8.51
CA ARG A 263 1.12 -20.79 -9.17
C ARG A 263 0.42 -19.57 -9.78
N LEU A 264 0.80 -18.37 -9.35
CA LEU A 264 0.08 -17.13 -9.65
C LEU A 264 0.73 -16.38 -10.83
N ILE A 265 -0.02 -15.59 -11.57
CA ILE A 265 0.60 -14.66 -12.54
C ILE A 265 1.19 -13.45 -11.81
N SER A 266 2.08 -12.70 -12.47
CA SER A 266 2.86 -11.60 -11.87
C SER A 266 2.02 -10.58 -11.09
N THR A 267 0.79 -10.29 -11.54
CA THR A 267 -0.11 -9.33 -10.89
C THR A 267 -0.60 -9.74 -9.51
N GLU A 268 -0.53 -11.04 -9.19
CA GLU A 268 -0.98 -11.61 -7.92
C GLU A 268 0.17 -12.16 -7.09
N GLN A 269 1.41 -12.05 -7.56
CA GLN A 269 2.58 -12.44 -6.79
C GLN A 269 2.90 -11.39 -5.72
N ILE A 270 3.38 -11.84 -4.57
CA ILE A 270 3.94 -10.95 -3.56
C ILE A 270 5.32 -10.46 -4.02
N LEU A 271 5.57 -9.17 -3.89
CA LEU A 271 6.80 -8.48 -4.31
C LEU A 271 7.61 -8.02 -3.10
N ALA A 272 8.93 -8.12 -3.19
CA ALA A 272 9.84 -7.57 -2.17
C ALA A 272 11.11 -6.96 -2.79
N GLY A 273 11.72 -6.05 -2.04
CA GLY A 273 12.72 -5.09 -2.52
C GLY A 273 12.11 -3.69 -2.56
N GLY A 274 12.89 -2.69 -2.12
CA GLY A 274 12.47 -1.29 -2.12
C GLY A 274 11.99 -0.74 -0.79
N TYR A 275 11.52 0.51 -0.82
CA TYR A 275 11.32 1.33 0.38
C TYR A 275 10.31 0.74 1.37
N ARG A 276 9.25 0.10 0.85
CA ARG A 276 8.13 -0.41 1.67
C ARG A 276 8.34 -1.84 2.18
N THR A 277 9.37 -2.54 1.70
CA THR A 277 9.60 -3.96 2.01
C THR A 277 11.01 -4.18 2.55
N ALA A 278 12.02 -4.32 1.70
CA ALA A 278 13.42 -4.54 2.05
C ALA A 278 14.29 -3.39 1.51
N ARG A 279 14.53 -2.38 2.37
CA ARG A 279 15.12 -1.08 1.99
C ARG A 279 16.59 -1.08 1.58
N GLY A 280 17.26 -2.23 1.64
CA GLY A 280 18.63 -2.38 1.12
C GLY A 280 18.70 -2.66 -0.38
N TYR A 281 17.57 -2.83 -1.05
CA TYR A 281 17.46 -3.36 -2.41
C TYR A 281 16.58 -2.47 -3.30
N ASP A 282 16.72 -2.64 -4.61
CA ASP A 282 15.86 -2.00 -5.61
C ASP A 282 14.39 -2.43 -5.50
N GLU A 283 13.50 -1.57 -5.98
CA GLU A 283 12.05 -1.78 -5.93
C GLU A 283 11.64 -3.03 -6.73
N ASN A 284 10.78 -3.86 -6.14
CA ASN A 284 10.24 -5.09 -6.76
C ASN A 284 11.31 -6.09 -7.27
N LEU A 285 12.49 -6.11 -6.65
CA LEU A 285 13.62 -6.98 -7.03
C LEU A 285 13.26 -8.48 -7.06
N ILE A 286 12.47 -8.96 -6.09
CA ILE A 286 12.06 -10.37 -6.03
C ILE A 286 10.55 -10.51 -5.97
N ARG A 287 10.06 -11.66 -6.44
CA ARG A 287 8.64 -12.03 -6.39
C ARG A 287 8.43 -13.49 -6.03
N GLY A 288 7.26 -13.80 -5.49
CA GLY A 288 6.85 -15.16 -5.15
C GLY A 288 5.35 -15.34 -5.12
N ASP A 289 4.90 -16.60 -5.08
CA ASP A 289 3.48 -16.95 -4.97
C ASP A 289 3.00 -16.86 -3.52
N SER A 290 3.86 -17.27 -2.60
CA SER A 290 3.66 -17.18 -1.15
C SER A 290 4.88 -16.56 -0.49
N GLY A 291 4.74 -16.05 0.72
CA GLY A 291 5.88 -15.53 1.47
C GLY A 291 5.47 -14.62 2.61
N VAL A 292 6.49 -14.16 3.34
CA VAL A 292 6.35 -13.20 4.42
C VAL A 292 7.41 -12.10 4.25
N ILE A 293 6.97 -10.86 4.42
CA ILE A 293 7.79 -9.67 4.52
C ILE A 293 7.61 -9.13 5.94
N ALA A 294 8.70 -8.74 6.59
CA ALA A 294 8.70 -8.23 7.93
C ALA A 294 9.71 -7.09 8.09
N SER A 295 9.36 -6.12 8.93
CA SER A 295 10.19 -4.97 9.25
C SER A 295 10.09 -4.65 10.72
N ALA A 296 11.24 -4.34 11.34
CA ALA A 296 11.35 -3.85 12.70
C ALA A 296 12.01 -2.47 12.68
N GLU A 297 11.36 -1.47 13.25
CA GLU A 297 11.83 -0.08 13.27
C GLU A 297 11.87 0.46 14.70
N LEU A 298 13.03 0.99 15.10
CA LEU A 298 13.18 1.75 16.33
C LEU A 298 13.31 3.24 15.99
N MET A 299 12.37 4.03 16.47
CA MET A 299 12.28 5.47 16.21
C MET A 299 12.64 6.27 17.45
N ALA A 300 13.52 7.24 17.27
CA ALA A 300 13.94 8.18 18.29
C ALA A 300 12.84 9.22 18.59
N PRO A 301 12.94 9.96 19.71
CA PRO A 301 12.06 11.07 20.00
C PRO A 301 12.11 12.13 18.90
N LYS A 302 10.96 12.75 18.65
CA LYS A 302 10.88 13.84 17.67
C LYS A 302 11.58 15.08 18.20
N PHE A 303 12.29 15.80 17.33
CA PHE A 303 12.94 17.06 17.67
C PHE A 303 12.67 18.15 16.61
N SER A 304 12.90 19.41 16.97
CA SER A 304 12.77 20.58 16.11
C SER A 304 14.15 21.24 16.00
N ILE A 305 14.55 21.58 14.78
CA ILE A 305 15.78 22.33 14.48
C ILE A 305 15.45 23.83 14.38
N LEU A 306 14.30 24.19 13.79
CA LEU A 306 13.91 25.59 13.58
C LEU A 306 13.29 26.27 14.82
N SER A 307 13.21 25.55 15.94
CA SER A 307 12.74 26.05 17.25
C SER A 307 11.36 26.72 17.22
N ASN A 308 10.49 26.38 16.26
CA ASN A 308 9.22 27.07 16.03
C ASN A 308 8.00 26.13 15.98
N GLU A 309 8.14 24.88 16.47
CA GLU A 309 7.15 23.78 16.42
C GLU A 309 6.64 23.40 15.01
N ARG A 310 7.04 24.14 13.97
CA ARG A 310 6.63 23.86 12.60
C ARG A 310 7.40 22.69 12.02
N ASP A 311 8.64 22.45 12.45
CA ASP A 311 9.44 21.32 11.99
C ASP A 311 9.47 20.17 13.01
N GLN A 312 9.27 18.95 12.52
CA GLN A 312 9.39 17.72 13.29
C GLN A 312 10.31 16.76 12.54
N TRP A 313 11.45 16.47 13.16
CA TRP A 313 12.45 15.52 12.69
C TRP A 313 12.33 14.25 13.52
N ASN A 314 12.46 13.09 12.87
CA ASN A 314 12.38 11.79 13.52
C ASN A 314 13.40 10.83 12.90
N LEU A 315 14.44 10.51 13.66
CA LEU A 315 15.47 9.55 13.28
C LEU A 315 15.02 8.14 13.63
N PHE A 316 15.34 7.16 12.79
CA PHE A 316 15.02 5.76 13.07
C PHE A 316 16.08 4.82 12.52
N GLY A 317 16.18 3.64 13.13
CA GLY A 317 16.93 2.50 12.64
C GLY A 317 15.99 1.35 12.33
N PHE A 318 16.37 0.50 11.38
CA PHE A 318 15.51 -0.59 10.93
C PHE A 318 16.25 -1.88 10.57
N TYR A 319 15.49 -2.96 10.57
CA TYR A 319 15.86 -4.26 10.00
C TYR A 319 14.66 -4.83 9.24
N ASP A 320 14.88 -5.21 7.99
CA ASP A 320 13.87 -5.74 7.08
C ASP A 320 14.26 -7.14 6.61
N ALA A 321 13.27 -8.00 6.44
CA ALA A 321 13.42 -9.34 5.90
C ALA A 321 12.24 -9.72 5.00
N ALA A 322 12.51 -10.37 3.88
CA ALA A 322 11.51 -10.94 2.99
C ALA A 322 11.92 -12.37 2.64
N PHE A 323 10.99 -13.31 2.81
CA PHE A 323 11.17 -14.73 2.46
C PHE A 323 10.02 -15.15 1.57
N LEU A 324 10.30 -15.36 0.29
CA LEU A 324 9.28 -15.69 -0.71
C LEU A 324 9.49 -17.10 -1.25
N GLN A 325 8.40 -17.68 -1.72
CA GLN A 325 8.34 -19.04 -2.24
C GLN A 325 7.63 -19.04 -3.60
N VAL A 326 8.22 -19.78 -4.54
CA VAL A 326 7.60 -20.11 -5.81
C VAL A 326 6.86 -21.45 -5.69
N THR A 327 5.57 -21.44 -6.00
CA THR A 327 4.72 -22.62 -5.96
C THR A 327 4.91 -23.45 -7.23
N HIS A 328 4.99 -24.77 -7.08
CA HIS A 328 5.30 -25.70 -8.19
C HIS A 328 6.51 -25.26 -9.02
N ARG A 329 7.61 -24.94 -8.33
CA ARG A 329 8.83 -24.41 -8.95
C ARG A 329 9.35 -25.31 -10.09
N GLY A 330 9.72 -24.68 -11.20
CA GLY A 330 10.46 -25.34 -12.27
C GLY A 330 11.92 -25.58 -11.89
N GLU A 331 12.65 -26.25 -12.78
CA GLU A 331 14.10 -26.37 -12.65
C GLU A 331 14.74 -24.98 -12.74
N GLY A 332 15.60 -24.64 -11.77
CA GLY A 332 16.28 -23.34 -11.71
C GLY A 332 15.47 -22.18 -11.11
N GLU A 333 14.22 -22.39 -10.68
CA GLU A 333 13.44 -21.35 -9.98
C GLU A 333 13.74 -21.38 -8.46
N PRO A 334 14.43 -20.37 -7.91
CA PRO A 334 14.76 -20.35 -6.49
C PRO A 334 13.57 -19.87 -5.65
N ASN A 335 13.67 -20.09 -4.33
CA ASN A 335 12.85 -19.39 -3.34
C ASN A 335 13.67 -18.19 -2.84
N PRO A 336 13.38 -16.96 -3.30
CA PRO A 336 14.25 -15.84 -3.01
C PRO A 336 14.04 -15.30 -1.60
N ASN A 337 15.10 -14.74 -1.02
CA ASN A 337 14.99 -13.97 0.21
C ASN A 337 15.91 -12.74 0.18
N LEU A 338 15.49 -11.72 0.93
CA LEU A 338 16.20 -10.45 1.10
C LEU A 338 16.24 -10.09 2.58
N GLN A 339 17.38 -9.63 3.07
CA GLN A 339 17.53 -9.04 4.39
C GLN A 339 18.34 -7.76 4.29
N SER A 340 17.91 -6.71 5.00
CA SER A 340 18.61 -5.44 5.05
C SER A 340 18.50 -4.78 6.42
N ALA A 341 19.43 -3.91 6.74
CA ALA A 341 19.38 -3.07 7.93
C ALA A 341 19.75 -1.65 7.55
N GLY A 342 19.28 -0.66 8.29
CA GLY A 342 19.55 0.71 7.88
C GLY A 342 19.14 1.78 8.88
N LEU A 343 19.35 3.02 8.43
CA LEU A 343 18.99 4.22 9.15
C LEU A 343 18.12 5.10 8.26
N GLY A 344 17.24 5.88 8.87
CA GLY A 344 16.42 6.83 8.16
C GLY A 344 16.03 8.03 8.99
N LEU A 345 15.42 8.98 8.28
CA LEU A 345 15.01 10.26 8.78
C LEU A 345 13.67 10.64 8.14
N ASN A 346 12.71 11.02 8.97
CA ASN A 346 11.48 11.67 8.53
C ASN A 346 11.50 13.13 8.95
N VAL A 347 11.05 14.01 8.07
CA VAL A 347 10.95 15.45 8.31
C VAL A 347 9.55 15.90 7.94
N LYS A 348 8.87 16.58 8.86
CA LYS A 348 7.56 17.19 8.62
C LYS A 348 7.65 18.69 8.87
N LEU A 349 7.18 19.50 7.92
CA LEU A 349 7.07 20.95 8.02
C LEU A 349 5.60 21.35 8.02
N GLY A 350 5.04 21.54 9.21
CA GLY A 350 3.65 21.93 9.43
C GLY A 350 2.69 20.93 8.81
N GLN A 351 1.76 21.45 8.00
CA GLN A 351 0.85 20.63 7.20
C GLN A 351 1.23 20.64 5.71
N THR A 352 2.33 21.30 5.35
CA THR A 352 2.68 21.66 3.97
C THR A 352 3.69 20.71 3.36
N ALA A 353 4.67 20.22 4.11
CA ALA A 353 5.68 19.32 3.54
C ALA A 353 5.98 18.11 4.43
N PHE A 354 6.21 16.98 3.80
CA PHE A 354 6.72 15.76 4.41
C PHE A 354 7.84 15.21 3.54
N ALA A 355 9.00 14.93 4.13
CA ALA A 355 10.12 14.29 3.47
C ALA A 355 10.55 13.05 4.25
N ARG A 356 11.01 12.03 3.52
CA ARG A 356 11.51 10.76 4.04
C ARG A 356 12.83 10.44 3.36
N LEU A 357 13.78 9.93 4.14
CA LEU A 357 15.08 9.45 3.69
C LEU A 357 15.38 8.16 4.44
N ALA A 358 15.86 7.13 3.75
CA ALA A 358 16.34 5.90 4.36
C ALA A 358 17.48 5.33 3.55
N TYR A 359 18.57 4.95 4.19
CA TYR A 359 19.64 4.18 3.57
C TYR A 359 19.66 2.78 4.18
N GLY A 360 19.51 1.76 3.34
CA GLY A 360 19.59 0.36 3.74
C GLY A 360 20.86 -0.30 3.20
N TRP A 361 21.55 -1.04 4.06
CA TRP A 361 22.64 -1.94 3.69
C TRP A 361 22.09 -3.35 3.43
N VAL A 362 22.63 -4.01 2.42
CA VAL A 362 22.40 -5.43 2.16
C VAL A 362 23.02 -6.25 3.28
N VAL A 363 22.22 -7.07 3.95
CA VAL A 363 22.67 -7.97 5.03
C VAL A 363 22.89 -9.38 4.50
N SER A 364 21.89 -9.93 3.80
CA SER A 364 21.92 -11.27 3.23
C SER A 364 20.82 -11.41 2.17
N PHE A 365 21.10 -12.14 1.10
CA PHE A 365 20.13 -12.51 0.09
C PHE A 365 20.43 -13.91 -0.43
N ASP A 366 19.41 -14.56 -1.00
CA ASP A 366 19.53 -15.82 -1.73
C ASP A 366 18.48 -15.87 -2.84
N GLY A 367 18.72 -16.68 -3.87
CA GLY A 367 17.78 -16.85 -4.98
C GLY A 367 17.62 -15.63 -5.88
N VAL A 368 18.62 -14.75 -5.92
CA VAL A 368 18.67 -13.53 -6.76
C VAL A 368 20.01 -13.47 -7.47
N ASP A 369 20.04 -12.97 -8.70
CA ASP A 369 21.28 -12.72 -9.41
C ASP A 369 22.12 -11.67 -8.67
N GLN A 370 23.36 -12.01 -8.34
CA GLN A 370 24.29 -11.12 -7.64
C GLN A 370 24.57 -9.84 -8.44
N ALA A 371 24.46 -9.86 -9.77
CA ALA A 371 24.63 -8.68 -10.61
C ALA A 371 23.56 -7.60 -10.37
N LEU A 372 22.39 -8.00 -9.88
CA LEU A 372 21.26 -7.11 -9.57
C LEU A 372 21.28 -6.59 -8.12
N VAL A 373 22.28 -6.99 -7.31
CA VAL A 373 22.33 -6.65 -5.89
C VAL A 373 23.54 -5.78 -5.59
N GLY A 374 23.27 -4.51 -5.27
CA GLY A 374 24.27 -3.57 -4.76
C GLY A 374 24.69 -3.82 -3.31
N SER A 375 25.53 -2.95 -2.76
CA SER A 375 25.90 -2.99 -1.32
C SER A 375 24.82 -2.38 -0.40
N GLY A 376 23.90 -1.60 -0.98
CA GLY A 376 22.81 -0.92 -0.29
C GLY A 376 22.09 0.05 -1.22
N LYS A 377 20.95 0.57 -0.77
CA LYS A 377 20.10 1.49 -1.54
C LYS A 377 19.73 2.71 -0.68
N LEU A 378 19.73 3.89 -1.32
CA LEU A 378 19.14 5.09 -0.76
C LEU A 378 17.71 5.24 -1.28
N HIS A 379 16.77 5.44 -0.36
CA HIS A 379 15.40 5.81 -0.67
C HIS A 379 15.12 7.21 -0.16
N PHE A 380 14.47 8.01 -0.99
CA PHE A 380 14.10 9.39 -0.75
C PHE A 380 12.71 9.66 -1.30
N GLY A 381 11.95 10.47 -0.58
CA GLY A 381 10.73 11.03 -1.12
C GLY A 381 10.33 12.31 -0.41
N ILE A 382 9.65 13.19 -1.13
CA ILE A 382 9.08 14.42 -0.61
C ILE A 382 7.67 14.59 -1.16
N THR A 383 6.78 15.08 -0.31
CA THR A 383 5.40 15.42 -0.65
C THR A 383 5.10 16.81 -0.13
N LEU A 384 4.56 17.65 -1.00
CA LEU A 384 4.04 18.98 -0.72
C LEU A 384 2.52 18.94 -0.79
N ARG A 385 1.87 19.60 0.16
CA ARG A 385 0.42 19.77 0.26
C ARG A 385 0.10 21.26 0.22
N PHE A 386 -0.86 21.65 -0.60
CA PHE A 386 -1.31 23.02 -0.81
C PHE A 386 -2.77 23.20 -0.39
#